data_AF-A0A379EBW1-F1
#
_entry.id   AF-A0A379EBW1-F1
#
_cell.length_a   1.000
_cell.length_b   1.000
_cell.length_c   1.000
_cell.angle_alpha   90.00
_cell.angle_beta   90.00
_cell.angle_gamma   90.00
#
_symmetry.space_group_name_H-M   'P 1'
#
loop_
_entity.id
_entity.type
_entity.pdbx_description
1 polymer ?
#
loop_
_entity_poly.entity_id
_entity_poly.type
_entity_poly.pdbx_seq_one_letter_code
_entity_poly.pdbx_strand_id
1 'polypeptide(L)'
;MVRGIVVSLLCLLAMPSAAQYNIKKMMEEGRRTLDRGYYVASMQIFTRIVALKPNLYEAWYLMALSKYHLEDYKGAGEDCRRALDLQPYIAEIYELYGMVSIREEHYDSAVVAYTHALEISPDNRDDWFNRAYSLYQAGDRQAALRQLDYILRRWKDFETAARLYDDIAAGRRPKPQPIRPTGRPVFTLPGLADGGDASVLMKNRPLVHLPVR
;
A
#
# COMPACT_ATOMS: atom_id res chain seq x y z
N MET A 1 -44.27 38.83 -21.23
CA MET A 1 -44.01 37.85 -20.14
C MET A 1 -43.31 36.58 -20.62
N VAL A 2 -43.66 36.00 -21.79
CA VAL A 2 -43.07 34.73 -22.27
C VAL A 2 -41.57 34.83 -22.64
N ARG A 3 -41.09 35.95 -23.19
CA ARG A 3 -39.67 36.15 -23.55
C ARG A 3 -38.70 36.08 -22.36
N GLY A 4 -39.12 36.55 -21.18
CA GLY A 4 -38.29 36.49 -19.97
C GLY A 4 -38.14 35.06 -19.43
N ILE A 5 -39.21 34.28 -19.52
CA ILE A 5 -39.23 32.88 -19.07
C ILE A 5 -38.34 32.02 -19.97
N VAL A 6 -38.35 32.24 -21.28
CA VAL A 6 -37.49 31.50 -22.23
C VAL A 6 -36.01 31.81 -22.03
N VAL A 7 -35.65 33.07 -21.75
CA VAL A 7 -34.26 33.46 -21.46
C VAL A 7 -33.79 32.91 -20.11
N SER A 8 -34.65 32.91 -19.09
CA SER A 8 -34.35 32.27 -17.79
C SER A 8 -34.23 30.74 -17.89
N LEU A 9 -35.03 30.08 -18.74
CA LEU A 9 -34.90 28.63 -18.98
C LEU A 9 -33.63 28.29 -19.76
N LEU A 10 -33.20 29.13 -20.72
CA LEU A 10 -31.97 28.93 -21.48
C LEU A 10 -30.71 29.09 -20.61
N CYS A 11 -30.72 29.99 -19.62
CA CYS A 11 -29.59 30.17 -18.70
C CYS A 11 -29.43 29.01 -17.70
N LEU A 12 -30.52 28.31 -17.35
CA LEU A 12 -30.47 27.09 -16.51
C LEU A 12 -29.89 25.88 -17.27
N LEU A 13 -29.97 25.88 -18.61
CA LEU A 13 -29.38 24.85 -19.47
C LEU A 13 -27.94 25.15 -19.90
N ALA A 14 -27.44 26.34 -19.58
CA ALA A 14 -26.07 26.79 -19.86
C ALA A 14 -25.16 26.70 -18.62
N MET A 15 -25.46 25.80 -17.67
CA MET A 15 -24.44 25.34 -16.73
C MET A 15 -23.34 24.70 -17.59
N PRO A 16 -22.09 25.22 -17.58
CA PRO A 16 -21.03 24.59 -18.33
C PRO A 16 -20.95 23.13 -17.89
N SER A 17 -20.86 22.22 -18.85
CA SER A 17 -20.51 20.81 -18.65
C SER A 17 -19.06 20.66 -18.12
N ALA A 18 -18.68 21.50 -17.16
CA ALA A 18 -17.48 21.37 -16.38
C ALA A 18 -17.80 20.43 -15.22
N ALA A 19 -17.04 19.35 -15.12
CA ALA A 19 -16.91 18.52 -13.92
C ALA A 19 -17.98 17.46 -13.64
N GLN A 20 -18.32 16.61 -14.61
CA GLN A 20 -18.34 15.19 -14.23
C GLN A 20 -16.89 14.77 -14.03
N TYR A 21 -16.40 14.85 -12.79
CA TYR A 21 -15.10 14.27 -12.45
C TYR A 21 -15.17 12.78 -12.69
N ASN A 22 -14.63 12.36 -13.82
CA ASN A 22 -14.45 10.95 -14.08
C ASN A 22 -13.31 10.47 -13.17
N ILE A 23 -13.67 9.97 -11.99
CA ILE A 23 -12.72 9.45 -11.00
C ILE A 23 -11.80 8.40 -11.63
N LYS A 24 -12.28 7.61 -12.59
CA LYS A 24 -11.44 6.66 -13.33
C LYS A 24 -10.32 7.39 -14.10
N LYS A 25 -10.65 8.44 -14.85
CA LYS A 25 -9.66 9.26 -15.56
C LYS A 25 -8.66 9.91 -14.59
N MET A 26 -9.13 10.41 -13.45
CA MET A 26 -8.27 10.98 -12.43
C MET A 26 -7.33 9.93 -11.80
N MET A 27 -7.82 8.72 -11.54
CA MET A 27 -6.99 7.61 -11.05
C MET A 27 -5.91 7.24 -12.08
N GLU A 28 -6.25 7.15 -13.36
CA GLU A 28 -5.30 6.88 -14.43
C GLU A 28 -4.24 7.98 -14.59
N GLU A 29 -4.62 9.25 -14.40
CA GLU A 29 -3.69 10.37 -14.39
C GLU A 29 -2.77 10.36 -13.16
N GLY A 30 -3.34 10.13 -11.97
CA GLY A 30 -2.59 10.03 -10.72
C GLY A 30 -1.55 8.91 -10.77
N ARG A 31 -1.94 7.72 -11.23
CA ARG A 31 -1.02 6.56 -11.41
C ARG A 31 0.11 6.88 -12.38
N ARG A 32 -0.19 7.41 -13.58
CA ARG A 32 0.84 7.79 -14.56
C ARG A 32 1.80 8.85 -14.02
N THR A 33 1.28 9.77 -13.22
CA THR A 33 2.06 10.85 -12.60
C THR A 33 2.99 10.28 -11.52
N LEU A 34 2.47 9.35 -10.70
CA LEU A 34 3.25 8.59 -9.72
C LEU A 34 4.37 7.78 -10.38
N ASP A 35 4.06 7.01 -11.43
CA ASP A 35 5.00 6.13 -12.14
C ASP A 35 6.15 6.93 -12.78
N ARG A 36 5.89 8.19 -13.17
CA ARG A 36 6.91 9.11 -13.70
C ARG A 36 7.75 9.78 -12.60
N GLY A 37 7.46 9.53 -11.32
CA GLY A 37 8.16 10.14 -10.19
C GLY A 37 7.68 11.55 -9.83
N TYR A 38 6.57 12.02 -10.39
CA TYR A 38 6.00 13.34 -10.05
C TYR A 38 5.15 13.26 -8.78
N TYR A 39 5.78 12.94 -7.65
CA TYR A 39 5.09 12.57 -6.41
C TYR A 39 4.19 13.68 -5.83
N VAL A 40 4.60 14.96 -5.92
CA VAL A 40 3.78 16.10 -5.45
C VAL A 40 2.48 16.20 -6.26
N ALA A 41 2.57 16.13 -7.59
CA ALA A 41 1.40 16.22 -8.47
C ALA A 41 0.48 15.00 -8.30
N SER A 42 1.06 13.81 -8.17
CA SER A 42 0.35 12.57 -7.86
C SER A 42 -0.45 12.68 -6.55
N MET A 43 0.19 13.13 -5.47
CA MET A 43 -0.46 13.34 -4.16
C MET A 43 -1.63 14.33 -4.25
N GLN A 44 -1.48 15.43 -4.99
CA GLN A 44 -2.55 16.41 -5.19
C GLN A 44 -3.76 15.81 -5.95
N ILE A 45 -3.50 14.98 -6.97
CA ILE A 45 -4.55 14.26 -7.69
C ILE A 45 -5.30 13.34 -6.73
N PHE A 46 -4.59 12.50 -5.98
CA PHE A 46 -5.23 11.57 -5.03
C PHE A 46 -5.96 12.29 -3.89
N THR A 47 -5.44 13.42 -3.41
CA THR A 47 -6.11 14.28 -2.42
C THR A 47 -7.50 14.71 -2.91
N ARG A 48 -7.60 15.10 -4.19
CA ARG A 48 -8.89 15.46 -4.79
C ARG A 48 -9.80 14.24 -4.98
N ILE A 49 -9.24 13.07 -5.30
CA ILE A 49 -10.02 11.83 -5.44
C ILE A 49 -10.62 11.43 -4.09
N VAL A 50 -9.85 11.43 -2.99
CA VAL A 50 -10.37 11.08 -1.67
C VAL A 50 -11.39 12.10 -1.14
N ALA A 51 -11.28 13.37 -1.53
CA ALA A 51 -12.30 14.38 -1.23
C ALA A 51 -13.64 14.11 -1.96
N LEU A 52 -13.58 13.55 -3.18
CA LEU A 52 -14.77 13.22 -3.99
C LEU A 52 -15.34 11.83 -3.67
N LYS A 53 -14.48 10.86 -3.36
CA LYS A 53 -14.81 9.47 -3.02
C LYS A 53 -13.96 8.98 -1.84
N PRO A 54 -14.34 9.34 -0.60
CA PRO A 54 -13.55 9.04 0.59
C PRO A 54 -13.46 7.54 0.92
N ASN A 55 -14.33 6.71 0.35
CA ASN A 55 -14.35 5.25 0.54
C ASN A 55 -13.55 4.46 -0.51
N LEU A 56 -12.79 5.14 -1.38
CA LEU A 56 -11.94 4.48 -2.38
C LEU A 56 -10.55 4.21 -1.78
N TYR A 57 -10.33 3.01 -1.25
CA TYR A 57 -9.07 2.65 -0.58
C TYR A 57 -7.85 2.81 -1.49
N GLU A 58 -7.98 2.56 -2.80
CA GLU A 58 -6.89 2.68 -3.76
C GLU A 58 -6.32 4.09 -3.82
N ALA A 59 -7.17 5.12 -3.68
CA ALA A 59 -6.72 6.50 -3.71
C ALA A 59 -5.95 6.85 -2.42
N TRP A 60 -6.39 6.36 -1.27
CA TRP A 60 -5.64 6.49 -0.01
C TRP A 60 -4.29 5.79 -0.08
N TYR A 61 -4.24 4.55 -0.58
CA TYR A 61 -3.00 3.80 -0.75
C TYR A 61 -2.01 4.49 -1.68
N LEU A 62 -2.45 4.98 -2.85
CA LEU A 62 -1.55 5.65 -3.80
C LEU A 62 -1.14 7.05 -3.34
N MET A 63 -1.98 7.72 -2.54
CA MET A 63 -1.61 8.95 -1.84
C MET A 63 -0.51 8.67 -0.80
N ALA A 64 -0.67 7.62 0.00
CA ALA A 64 0.33 7.17 0.95
C ALA A 64 1.66 6.86 0.26
N LEU A 65 1.62 6.16 -0.88
CA LEU A 65 2.81 5.84 -1.66
C LEU A 65 3.49 7.10 -2.21
N SER A 66 2.70 8.08 -2.68
CA SER A 66 3.23 9.39 -3.10
C SER A 66 3.92 10.11 -1.93
N LYS A 67 3.29 10.14 -0.75
CA LYS A 67 3.86 10.74 0.48
C LYS A 67 5.11 10.02 0.97
N TYR A 68 5.15 8.69 0.89
CA TYR A 68 6.34 7.89 1.22
C TYR A 68 7.55 8.32 0.38
N HIS A 69 7.36 8.50 -0.93
CA HIS A 69 8.42 8.99 -1.82
C HIS A 69 8.80 10.45 -1.59
N LEU A 70 7.90 11.24 -0.99
CA LEU A 70 8.17 12.61 -0.52
C LEU A 70 8.75 12.65 0.89
N GLU A 71 9.02 11.49 1.49
CA GLU A 71 9.52 11.35 2.88
C GLU A 71 8.55 11.88 3.95
N ASP A 72 7.29 12.12 3.61
CA ASP A 72 6.21 12.37 4.56
C ASP A 72 5.70 11.03 5.13
N TYR A 73 6.53 10.40 5.96
CA TYR A 73 6.24 9.08 6.52
C TYR A 73 5.04 9.09 7.46
N LYS A 74 4.91 10.14 8.28
CA LYS A 74 3.77 10.29 9.19
C LYS A 74 2.45 10.36 8.42
N GLY A 75 2.38 11.23 7.39
CA GLY A 75 1.21 11.35 6.54
C GLY A 75 0.94 10.09 5.73
N ALA A 76 1.98 9.40 5.26
CA ALA A 76 1.84 8.11 4.58
C ALA A 76 1.26 7.03 5.50
N GLY A 77 1.68 6.98 6.77
CA GLY A 77 1.18 6.02 7.76
C GLY A 77 -0.28 6.27 8.14
N GLU A 78 -0.70 7.53 8.23
CA GLU A 78 -2.11 7.91 8.37
C GLU A 78 -2.95 7.42 7.18
N ASP A 79 -2.50 7.70 5.96
CA ASP A 79 -3.22 7.28 4.75
C ASP A 79 -3.27 5.75 4.58
N CYS A 80 -2.19 5.04 4.94
CA CYS A 80 -2.18 3.56 4.97
C CYS A 80 -3.25 3.02 5.91
N ARG A 81 -3.36 3.56 7.13
CA ARG A 81 -4.39 3.15 8.08
C ARG A 81 -5.79 3.40 7.53
N ARG A 82 -6.03 4.54 6.87
CA ARG A 82 -7.32 4.81 6.19
C ARG A 82 -7.60 3.82 5.08
N ALA A 83 -6.60 3.42 4.30
CA ALA A 83 -6.75 2.41 3.27
C ALA A 83 -7.06 1.02 3.87
N LEU A 84 -6.41 0.63 4.98
CA LEU A 84 -6.67 -0.62 5.71
C LEU A 84 -8.05 -0.65 6.38
N ASP A 85 -8.50 0.47 6.95
CA ASP A 85 -9.85 0.62 7.52
C ASP A 85 -10.93 0.29 6.48
N LEU A 86 -10.69 0.67 5.22
CA LEU A 86 -11.60 0.45 4.09
C LEU A 86 -11.46 -0.95 3.48
N GLN A 87 -10.23 -1.47 3.41
CA GLN A 87 -9.92 -2.78 2.84
C GLN A 87 -8.74 -3.45 3.58
N PRO A 88 -9.02 -4.36 4.53
CA PRO A 88 -7.99 -4.97 5.36
C PRO A 88 -7.32 -6.22 4.75
N TYR A 89 -7.66 -6.63 3.53
CA TYR A 89 -7.14 -7.87 2.91
C TYR A 89 -6.20 -7.61 1.72
N ILE A 90 -5.51 -6.47 1.71
CA ILE A 90 -4.56 -6.11 0.64
C ILE A 90 -3.15 -6.08 1.22
N ALA A 91 -2.31 -7.02 0.79
CA ALA A 91 -0.95 -7.18 1.29
C ALA A 91 -0.14 -5.89 1.06
N GLU A 92 -0.25 -5.28 -0.11
CA GLU A 92 0.53 -4.11 -0.53
C GLU A 92 0.35 -2.89 0.39
N ILE A 93 -0.82 -2.76 1.04
CA ILE A 93 -1.06 -1.68 2.00
C ILE A 93 -0.30 -1.96 3.30
N TYR A 94 -0.30 -3.21 3.78
CA TYR A 94 0.52 -3.61 4.92
C TYR A 94 2.02 -3.55 4.61
N GLU A 95 2.43 -3.91 3.40
CA GLU A 95 3.82 -3.76 2.94
C GLU A 95 4.25 -2.29 3.07
N LEU A 96 3.47 -1.36 2.50
CA LEU A 96 3.75 0.07 2.58
C LEU A 96 3.72 0.60 4.02
N TYR A 97 2.76 0.16 4.83
CA TYR A 97 2.70 0.55 6.24
C TYR A 97 3.92 0.03 7.04
N GLY A 98 4.39 -1.18 6.75
CA GLY A 98 5.62 -1.73 7.32
C GLY A 98 6.85 -0.92 6.92
N MET A 99 6.95 -0.53 5.64
CA MET A 99 8.03 0.32 5.16
C MET A 99 8.03 1.69 5.83
N VAL A 100 6.86 2.32 5.93
CA VAL A 100 6.67 3.60 6.64
C VAL A 100 7.10 3.46 8.10
N SER A 101 6.66 2.40 8.76
CA SER A 101 6.99 2.14 10.17
C SER A 101 8.49 1.97 10.39
N ILE A 102 9.21 1.30 9.49
CA ILE A 102 10.68 1.23 9.58
C ILE A 102 11.32 2.61 9.42
N ARG A 103 10.82 3.45 8.49
CA ARG A 103 11.34 4.80 8.27
C ARG A 103 11.12 5.73 9.47
N GLU A 104 10.05 5.49 10.23
CA GLU A 104 9.78 6.15 11.51
C GLU A 104 10.42 5.45 12.72
N GLU A 105 11.24 4.41 12.50
CA GLU A 105 11.87 3.59 13.56
C GLU A 105 10.86 2.88 14.50
N HIS A 106 9.61 2.74 14.08
CA HIS A 106 8.55 2.00 14.77
C HIS A 106 8.61 0.50 14.43
N TYR A 107 9.70 -0.16 14.80
CA TYR A 107 9.99 -1.53 14.36
C TYR A 107 8.96 -2.58 14.80
N ASP A 108 8.37 -2.44 16.00
CA ASP A 108 7.30 -3.35 16.44
C ASP A 108 6.06 -3.26 15.54
N SER A 109 5.71 -2.05 15.11
CA SER A 109 4.61 -1.83 14.16
C SER A 109 4.93 -2.43 12.79
N ALA A 110 6.19 -2.33 12.35
CA ALA A 110 6.63 -2.97 11.11
C ALA A 110 6.52 -4.50 11.19
N VAL A 111 6.89 -5.13 12.32
CA VAL A 111 6.75 -6.58 12.51
C VAL A 111 5.29 -7.02 12.38
N VAL A 112 4.35 -6.28 13.00
CA VAL A 112 2.92 -6.56 12.89
C VAL A 112 2.43 -6.39 11.45
N ALA A 113 2.81 -5.29 10.79
CA ALA A 113 2.41 -5.02 9.41
C ALA A 113 2.87 -6.13 8.44
N TYR A 114 4.15 -6.49 8.47
CA TYR A 114 4.65 -7.57 7.62
C TYR A 114 4.11 -8.95 8.00
N THR A 115 3.68 -9.14 9.25
CA THR A 115 3.00 -10.39 9.63
C THR A 115 1.66 -10.50 8.92
N HIS A 116 0.85 -9.44 8.91
CA HIS A 116 -0.40 -9.42 8.14
C HIS A 116 -0.17 -9.51 6.63
N ALA A 117 0.85 -8.82 6.09
CA ALA A 117 1.21 -8.95 4.67
C ALA A 117 1.51 -10.42 4.30
N LEU A 118 2.27 -11.13 5.14
CA LEU A 118 2.63 -12.54 4.95
C LEU A 118 1.48 -13.51 5.19
N GLU A 119 0.49 -13.16 6.02
CA GLU A 119 -0.75 -13.93 6.16
C GLU A 119 -1.56 -13.92 4.85
N ILE A 120 -1.54 -12.80 4.12
CA ILE A 120 -2.24 -12.63 2.84
C ILE A 120 -1.41 -13.19 1.67
N SER A 121 -0.11 -12.91 1.65
CA SER A 121 0.85 -13.29 0.59
C SER A 121 2.09 -13.98 1.17
N PRO A 122 1.99 -15.27 1.54
CA PRO A 122 3.04 -15.98 2.29
C PRO A 122 4.35 -16.20 1.53
N ASP A 123 4.34 -16.06 0.21
CA ASP A 123 5.50 -16.29 -0.66
C ASP A 123 6.31 -15.02 -0.95
N ASN A 124 5.92 -13.85 -0.40
CA ASN A 124 6.68 -12.62 -0.61
C ASN A 124 7.98 -12.62 0.20
N ARG A 125 9.07 -13.01 -0.45
CA ARG A 125 10.41 -13.07 0.17
C ARG A 125 10.88 -11.73 0.75
N ASP A 126 10.48 -10.62 0.15
CA ASP A 126 10.92 -9.29 0.58
C ASP A 126 10.23 -8.92 1.91
N ASP A 127 8.97 -9.33 2.11
CA ASP A 127 8.25 -9.15 3.37
C ASP A 127 8.83 -10.01 4.49
N TRP A 128 9.21 -11.26 4.18
CA TRP A 128 9.97 -12.10 5.10
C TRP A 128 11.28 -11.43 5.52
N PHE A 129 12.03 -10.87 4.57
CA PHE A 129 13.27 -10.17 4.88
C PHE A 129 13.03 -8.91 5.72
N ASN A 130 12.07 -8.05 5.34
CA ASN A 130 11.78 -6.81 6.04
C ASN A 130 11.25 -7.06 7.46
N ARG A 131 10.47 -8.12 7.68
CA ARG A 131 10.07 -8.53 9.03
C ARG A 131 11.27 -9.02 9.85
N ALA A 132 12.19 -9.79 9.27
CA ALA A 132 13.40 -10.22 9.97
C ALA A 132 14.30 -9.06 10.37
N TYR A 133 14.46 -8.07 9.48
CA TYR A 133 15.14 -6.82 9.78
C TYR A 133 14.45 -6.06 10.92
N SER A 134 13.12 -5.93 10.88
CA SER A 134 12.34 -5.26 11.91
C SER A 134 12.45 -5.95 13.28
N LEU A 135 12.43 -7.29 13.31
CA LEU A 135 12.65 -8.08 14.53
C LEU A 135 14.02 -7.79 15.15
N TYR A 136 15.07 -7.73 14.32
CA TYR A 136 16.42 -7.41 14.80
C TYR A 136 16.48 -6.00 15.40
N GLN A 137 15.91 -5.01 14.71
CA GLN A 137 15.91 -3.62 15.16
C GLN A 137 15.04 -3.39 16.41
N ALA A 138 13.98 -4.17 16.58
CA ALA A 138 13.18 -4.24 17.82
C ALA A 138 13.92 -4.94 18.98
N GLY A 139 15.12 -5.49 18.75
CA GLY A 139 15.94 -6.15 19.76
C GLY A 139 15.74 -7.66 19.86
N ASP A 140 14.81 -8.25 19.10
CA ASP A 140 14.63 -9.71 19.03
C ASP A 140 15.60 -10.36 18.05
N ARG A 141 16.89 -10.33 18.44
CA ARG A 141 17.98 -10.94 17.67
C ARG A 141 17.74 -12.43 17.39
N GLN A 142 17.15 -13.15 18.34
CA GLN A 142 16.98 -14.59 18.22
C GLN A 142 15.89 -14.93 17.19
N ALA A 143 14.76 -14.22 17.21
CA ALA A 143 13.71 -14.40 16.21
C ALA A 143 14.18 -13.99 14.81
N ALA A 144 14.92 -12.89 14.69
CA ALA A 144 15.49 -12.46 13.42
C ALA A 144 16.40 -13.54 12.79
N LEU A 145 17.33 -14.11 13.56
CA LEU A 145 18.23 -15.17 13.08
C LEU A 145 17.47 -16.44 12.68
N ARG A 146 16.45 -16.86 13.43
CA ARG A 146 15.60 -18.01 13.07
C ARG A 146 14.88 -17.77 11.75
N GLN A 147 14.33 -16.57 11.55
CA GLN A 147 13.62 -16.24 10.32
C GLN A 147 14.58 -16.14 9.13
N LEU A 148 15.77 -15.59 9.32
CA LEU A 148 16.80 -15.54 8.29
C LEU A 148 17.30 -16.94 7.88
N ASP A 149 17.47 -17.86 8.84
CA ASP A 149 17.77 -19.26 8.53
C ASP A 149 16.66 -19.90 7.66
N TYR A 150 15.39 -19.66 7.98
CA TYR A 150 14.27 -20.08 7.13
C TYR A 150 14.35 -19.49 5.71
N ILE A 151 14.59 -18.17 5.61
CA ILE A 151 14.73 -17.46 4.33
C ILE A 151 15.85 -18.09 3.49
N LEU A 152 17.02 -18.35 4.06
CA LEU A 152 18.18 -18.88 3.35
C LEU A 152 18.01 -20.34 2.92
N ARG A 153 17.18 -21.12 3.63
CA ARG A 153 16.82 -22.48 3.21
C ARG A 153 15.85 -22.48 2.03
N ARG A 154 14.90 -21.54 2.01
CA ARG A 154 13.85 -21.44 0.98
C ARG A 154 14.33 -20.71 -0.28
N TRP A 155 15.06 -19.61 -0.10
CA TRP A 155 15.58 -18.74 -1.15
C TRP A 155 17.11 -18.63 -1.03
N LYS A 156 17.81 -19.65 -1.53
CA LYS A 156 19.27 -19.80 -1.39
C LYS A 156 20.07 -18.64 -1.98
N ASP A 157 19.56 -18.04 -3.06
CA ASP A 157 20.23 -16.94 -3.77
C ASP A 157 19.86 -15.55 -3.21
N PHE A 158 19.39 -15.46 -1.97
CA PHE A 158 19.02 -14.20 -1.34
C PHE A 158 20.21 -13.57 -0.59
N GLU A 159 21.17 -13.04 -1.34
CA GLU A 159 22.42 -12.45 -0.82
C GLU A 159 22.19 -11.39 0.26
N THR A 160 21.12 -10.61 0.13
CA THR A 160 20.76 -9.56 1.08
C THR A 160 20.39 -10.12 2.45
N ALA A 161 19.65 -11.24 2.49
CA ALA A 161 19.34 -11.95 3.73
C ALA A 161 20.60 -12.61 4.32
N ALA A 162 21.47 -13.17 3.48
CA ALA A 162 22.73 -13.79 3.91
C ALA A 162 23.64 -12.77 4.62
N ARG A 163 23.82 -11.59 4.01
CA ARG A 163 24.59 -10.50 4.62
C ARG A 163 24.02 -10.06 5.96
N LEU A 164 22.70 -9.91 6.06
CA LEU A 164 22.05 -9.55 7.32
C LEU A 164 22.26 -10.63 8.39
N TYR A 165 22.14 -11.91 8.02
CA TYR A 165 22.42 -13.03 8.92
C TYR A 165 23.85 -12.98 9.45
N ASP A 166 24.84 -12.84 8.57
CA ASP A 166 26.26 -12.82 8.95
C ASP A 166 26.60 -11.64 9.86
N ASP A 167 26.04 -10.46 9.59
CA ASP A 167 26.24 -9.28 10.43
C ASP A 167 25.65 -9.49 11.83
N ILE A 168 24.40 -9.96 11.92
CA ILE A 168 23.75 -10.23 13.20
C ILE A 168 24.49 -11.32 13.96
N ALA A 169 24.92 -12.40 13.29
CA ALA A 169 25.64 -13.52 13.88
C ALA A 169 27.00 -13.07 14.43
N ALA A 170 27.74 -12.25 13.70
CA ALA A 170 29.02 -11.68 14.11
C ALA A 170 28.91 -10.52 15.13
N GLY A 171 27.70 -10.09 15.48
CA GLY A 171 27.47 -8.96 16.39
C GLY A 171 27.81 -7.60 15.76
N ARG A 172 27.95 -7.53 14.44
CA ARG A 172 28.12 -6.28 13.70
C ARG A 172 26.77 -5.59 13.56
N ARG A 173 26.75 -4.25 13.61
CA ARG A 173 25.54 -3.49 13.25
C ARG A 173 25.35 -3.55 11.73
N PRO A 174 24.23 -4.08 11.23
CA PRO A 174 23.94 -4.11 9.80
C PRO A 174 23.85 -2.68 9.26
N LYS A 175 24.29 -2.47 8.02
CA LYS A 175 24.06 -1.19 7.34
C LYS A 175 22.56 -1.00 7.09
N PRO A 176 22.01 0.21 7.30
CA PRO A 176 20.64 0.53 6.88
C PRO A 176 20.47 0.18 5.40
N GLN A 177 19.49 -0.66 5.10
CA GLN A 177 19.25 -1.09 3.74
C GLN A 177 18.16 -0.23 3.08
N PRO A 178 18.25 0.02 1.76
CA PRO A 178 17.21 0.73 1.05
C PRO A 178 15.95 -0.13 1.01
N ILE A 179 14.95 0.27 1.78
CA ILE A 179 13.61 -0.29 1.72
C ILE A 179 12.98 0.23 0.44
N ARG A 180 12.74 -0.66 -0.52
CA ARG A 180 12.09 -0.32 -1.79
C ARG A 180 10.65 -0.79 -1.74
N PRO A 181 9.68 0.04 -2.16
CA PRO A 181 8.36 -0.46 -2.51
C PRO A 181 8.56 -1.61 -3.49
N THR A 182 7.89 -2.74 -3.27
CA THR A 182 7.97 -3.88 -4.18
C THR A 182 7.64 -3.37 -5.58
N GLY A 183 8.59 -3.50 -6.51
CA GLY A 183 8.48 -3.00 -7.88
C GLY A 183 7.50 -3.79 -8.73
N ARG A 184 6.53 -4.47 -8.10
CA ARG A 184 5.42 -5.08 -8.83
C ARG A 184 4.67 -3.91 -9.47
N PRO A 185 4.41 -3.95 -10.80
CA PRO A 185 3.52 -2.97 -11.39
C PRO A 185 2.26 -2.97 -10.54
N VAL A 186 1.84 -1.80 -10.07
CA VAL A 186 0.61 -1.65 -9.28
C VAL A 186 -0.43 -2.47 -10.02
N PHE A 187 -0.84 -3.60 -9.45
CA PHE A 187 -1.59 -4.62 -10.17
C PHE A 187 -2.71 -3.92 -10.94
N THR A 188 -2.99 -4.33 -12.17
CA THR A 188 -4.28 -3.99 -12.79
C THR A 188 -5.34 -4.64 -11.91
N LEU A 189 -5.76 -3.91 -10.88
CA LEU A 189 -6.68 -4.37 -9.86
C LEU A 189 -7.93 -4.86 -10.58
N PRO A 190 -8.45 -6.05 -10.25
CA PRO A 190 -9.70 -6.56 -10.80
C PRO A 190 -10.87 -5.72 -10.25
N GLY A 191 -11.00 -4.50 -10.76
CA GLY A 191 -12.04 -3.52 -10.47
C GLY A 191 -12.35 -2.62 -11.67
N LEU A 192 -11.75 -2.92 -12.82
CA LEU A 192 -12.09 -2.34 -14.12
C LEU A 192 -12.66 -3.37 -15.11
N ALA A 193 -12.96 -4.58 -14.64
CA ALA A 193 -13.90 -5.43 -15.36
C ALA A 193 -15.30 -4.85 -15.15
N ASP A 194 -15.99 -4.65 -16.27
CA ASP A 194 -17.29 -4.02 -16.38
C ASP A 194 -18.30 -4.48 -15.33
N GLY A 195 -19.25 -3.60 -15.00
CA GLY A 195 -20.29 -3.82 -13.99
C GLY A 195 -20.80 -5.27 -13.97
N GLY A 196 -20.47 -5.98 -12.88
CA GLY A 196 -20.85 -7.37 -12.69
C GLY A 196 -20.53 -7.83 -11.27
N ASP A 197 -21.57 -7.85 -10.44
CA ASP A 197 -21.72 -8.54 -9.16
C ASP A 197 -20.54 -8.63 -8.17
N ALA A 198 -20.77 -8.03 -7.00
CA ALA A 198 -20.01 -8.21 -5.75
C ALA A 198 -20.01 -9.66 -5.20
N SER A 199 -20.52 -10.64 -5.95
CA SER A 199 -20.62 -12.05 -5.55
C SER A 199 -19.35 -12.87 -5.80
N VAL A 200 -18.39 -12.34 -6.57
CA VAL A 200 -17.15 -13.07 -6.90
C VAL A 200 -16.06 -12.91 -5.83
N LEU A 201 -16.16 -11.90 -4.97
CA LEU A 201 -15.21 -11.64 -3.87
C LEU A 201 -15.24 -12.67 -2.72
N MET A 202 -16.16 -13.64 -2.74
CA MET A 202 -16.27 -14.67 -1.68
C MET A 202 -15.59 -16.01 -1.98
N LYS A 203 -14.94 -16.19 -3.14
CA LYS A 203 -14.44 -17.54 -3.53
C LYS A 203 -13.02 -17.91 -3.11
N ASN A 204 -12.21 -16.99 -2.59
CA ASN A 204 -10.89 -17.32 -2.05
C ASN A 204 -10.85 -17.18 -0.53
N ARG A 205 -11.57 -18.07 0.17
CA ARG A 205 -11.29 -18.37 1.58
C ARG A 205 -10.30 -19.54 1.62
N PRO A 206 -9.08 -19.39 2.17
CA PRO A 206 -8.41 -20.54 2.75
C PRO A 206 -9.21 -20.93 4.00
N LEU A 207 -9.79 -22.14 3.99
CA LEU A 207 -10.44 -22.75 5.14
C LEU A 207 -9.39 -23.00 6.22
N VAL A 208 -9.22 -22.05 7.15
CA VAL A 208 -8.49 -22.30 8.39
C VAL A 208 -9.52 -22.64 9.47
N HIS A 209 -9.80 -23.93 9.61
CA HIS A 209 -10.38 -24.49 10.83
C HIS A 209 -9.37 -24.30 11.97
N LEU A 210 -9.65 -23.38 12.88
CA LEU A 210 -8.97 -23.33 14.17
C LEU A 210 -9.58 -24.42 15.08
N PRO A 211 -8.79 -25.33 15.68
CA PRO A 211 -9.28 -26.18 16.74
C PRO A 211 -9.49 -25.35 18.01
N VAL A 212 -10.73 -25.36 18.52
CA VAL A 212 -11.07 -24.86 19.85
C VAL A 212 -10.41 -25.78 20.88
N ARG A 213 -9.62 -25.20 21.80
CA ARG A 213 -9.35 -25.81 23.10
C ARG A 213 -10.18 -25.06 24.14
#